data_AF-A0A2D6NZT8-F1
#
_entry.id   AF-A0A2D6NZT8-F1
#
_cell.length_a   1.000
_cell.length_b   1.000
_cell.length_c   1.000
_cell.angle_alpha   90.00
_cell.angle_beta   90.00
_cell.angle_gamma   90.00
#
_symmetry.space_group_name_H-M   'P 1'
#
loop_
_entity.id
_entity.type
_entity.pdbx_description
1 polymer ?
#
loop_
_entity_poly.entity_id
_entity_poly.type
_entity_poly.pdbx_seq_one_letter_code
_entity_poly.pdbx_strand_id
1 'polypeptide(L)'
;FETRADFQKAGQLANSCPEAAAMLQSMASSSSQVRNSLNLPVAEFGDWTKDSIFLRYDVTLKNETAYIDAWTEMMDSLSAEGSASGSYGINRSFAGNDQSTHFVYIGASDFDSLTANQQTLTTSPDFAKFSRKVGNNRTVINTSVVIPVKGWPKQ
;
A
#
# COMPACT_ATOMS: atom_id res chain seq x y z
N PHE A 1 2.97 -1.67 -11.04
CA PHE A 1 3.07 -1.66 -12.51
C PHE A 1 3.93 -0.47 -12.88
N GLU A 2 5.06 -0.69 -13.53
CA GLU A 2 6.02 0.39 -13.81
C GLU A 2 5.72 1.04 -15.17
N THR A 3 5.11 0.27 -16.08
CA THR A 3 4.75 0.72 -17.42
C THR A 3 3.29 0.43 -17.76
N ARG A 4 2.76 1.15 -18.76
CA ARG A 4 1.44 0.86 -19.34
C ARG A 4 1.38 -0.54 -19.96
N ALA A 5 2.51 -1.03 -20.47
CA ALA A 5 2.61 -2.38 -21.03
C ALA A 5 2.43 -3.45 -19.95
N ASP A 6 2.96 -3.23 -18.74
CA ASP A 6 2.78 -4.16 -17.62
C ASP A 6 1.31 -4.25 -17.20
N PHE A 7 0.61 -3.12 -17.16
CA PHE A 7 -0.83 -3.10 -16.85
C PHE A 7 -1.64 -3.86 -17.91
N GLN A 8 -1.32 -3.66 -19.20
CA GLN A 8 -1.98 -4.39 -20.29
C GLN A 8 -1.71 -5.90 -20.21
N LYS A 9 -0.46 -6.30 -19.95
CA LYS A 9 -0.07 -7.72 -19.83
C LYS A 9 -0.76 -8.39 -18.65
N ALA A 10 -0.86 -7.71 -17.50
CA ALA A 10 -1.57 -8.22 -16.34
C ALA A 10 -3.08 -8.34 -16.59
N GLY A 11 -3.69 -7.34 -17.26
CA GLY A 11 -5.09 -7.42 -17.67
C GLY A 11 -5.34 -8.58 -18.64
N GLN A 12 -4.44 -8.81 -19.60
CA GLN A 12 -4.52 -9.97 -20.50
C GLN A 12 -4.41 -11.28 -19.73
N LEU A 13 -3.46 -11.42 -18.81
CA LEU A 13 -3.28 -12.62 -17.99
C LEU A 13 -4.51 -12.90 -17.12
N ALA A 14 -5.08 -11.89 -16.49
CA ALA A 14 -6.29 -12.03 -15.69
C ALA A 14 -7.49 -12.47 -16.54
N ASN A 15 -7.61 -11.94 -17.76
CA ASN A 15 -8.72 -12.27 -18.68
C ASN A 15 -8.54 -13.63 -19.39
N SER A 16 -7.31 -14.08 -19.64
CA SER A 16 -7.04 -15.31 -20.39
C SER A 16 -6.88 -16.56 -19.54
N CYS A 17 -6.80 -16.43 -18.21
CA CYS A 17 -6.66 -17.54 -17.27
C CYS A 17 -8.04 -18.09 -16.86
N PRO A 18 -8.41 -19.33 -17.28
CA PRO A 18 -9.68 -19.94 -16.90
C PRO A 18 -9.87 -20.05 -15.38
N GLU A 19 -8.79 -20.32 -14.64
CA GLU A 19 -8.79 -20.41 -13.19
C GLU A 19 -9.06 -19.05 -12.54
N ALA A 20 -8.56 -17.95 -13.11
CA ALA A 20 -8.88 -16.61 -12.66
C ALA A 20 -10.36 -16.29 -12.87
N ALA A 21 -10.91 -16.65 -14.03
CA ALA A 21 -12.33 -16.49 -14.32
C ALA A 21 -13.20 -17.30 -13.34
N ALA A 22 -12.85 -18.56 -13.08
CA ALA A 22 -13.56 -19.41 -12.12
C ALA A 22 -13.49 -18.86 -10.68
N MET A 23 -12.33 -18.36 -10.25
CA MET A 23 -12.16 -17.71 -8.95
C MET A 23 -13.06 -16.48 -8.83
N LEU A 24 -13.04 -15.59 -9.82
CA LEU A 24 -13.85 -14.37 -9.82
C LEU A 24 -15.35 -14.67 -9.84
N GLN A 25 -15.79 -15.68 -10.59
CA GLN A 25 -17.19 -16.14 -10.60
C GLN A 25 -17.61 -16.70 -9.23
N SER A 26 -16.76 -17.53 -8.60
CA SER A 26 -17.01 -18.06 -7.27
C SER A 26 -17.17 -16.94 -6.25
N MET A 27 -16.25 -15.96 -6.24
CA MET A 27 -16.36 -14.78 -5.38
C MET A 27 -17.63 -13.99 -5.66
N ALA A 28 -17.96 -13.72 -6.92
CA ALA A 28 -19.14 -12.95 -7.30
C ALA A 28 -20.46 -13.64 -6.94
N SER A 29 -20.49 -14.97 -6.85
CA SER A 29 -21.69 -15.72 -6.44
C SER A 29 -22.04 -15.55 -4.96
N SER A 30 -21.05 -15.16 -4.13
CA SER A 30 -21.16 -15.09 -2.67
C SER A 30 -20.79 -13.72 -2.10
N SER A 31 -20.54 -12.72 -2.95
CA SER A 31 -20.16 -11.37 -2.53
C SER A 31 -20.68 -10.30 -3.48
N SER A 32 -20.85 -9.09 -2.97
CA SER A 32 -21.12 -7.89 -3.76
C SER A 32 -19.86 -7.05 -3.89
N GLN A 33 -19.54 -6.58 -5.11
CA GLN A 33 -18.44 -5.64 -5.30
C GLN A 33 -18.77 -4.30 -4.61
N VAL A 34 -17.99 -3.95 -3.58
CA VAL A 34 -18.17 -2.71 -2.82
C VAL A 34 -17.26 -1.57 -3.29
N ARG A 35 -16.14 -1.90 -3.93
CA ARG A 35 -15.18 -0.91 -4.45
C ARG A 35 -14.39 -1.51 -5.61
N ASN A 36 -14.14 -0.69 -6.62
CA ASN A 36 -13.14 -0.93 -7.66
C ASN A 36 -12.33 0.35 -7.81
N SER A 37 -11.02 0.28 -7.61
CA SER A 37 -10.15 1.44 -7.70
C SER A 37 -8.84 1.08 -8.39
N LEU A 38 -8.34 2.00 -9.20
CA LEU A 38 -7.00 1.94 -9.77
C LEU A 38 -6.10 2.91 -9.01
N ASN A 39 -4.93 2.43 -8.62
CA ASN A 39 -3.91 3.23 -7.93
C ASN A 39 -2.57 3.06 -8.65
N LEU A 40 -1.74 4.09 -8.58
CA LEU A 40 -0.41 4.13 -9.17
C LEU A 40 0.64 4.27 -8.07
N PRO A 41 1.70 3.45 -8.05
CA PRO A 41 2.78 3.64 -7.11
C PRO A 41 3.49 4.97 -7.40
N VAL A 42 3.74 5.75 -6.35
CA VAL A 42 4.54 6.99 -6.42
C VAL A 42 5.83 6.89 -5.59
N ALA A 43 5.86 5.96 -4.64
CA ALA A 43 7.07 5.53 -3.93
C ALA A 43 6.90 4.07 -3.50
N GLU A 44 7.92 3.24 -3.72
CA GLU A 44 7.93 1.83 -3.33
C GLU A 44 9.32 1.45 -2.83
N PHE A 45 9.36 0.77 -1.69
CA PHE A 45 10.58 0.33 -1.04
C PHE A 45 10.41 -1.10 -0.54
N GLY A 46 11.47 -1.89 -0.64
CA GLY A 46 11.41 -3.32 -0.36
C GLY A 46 10.64 -4.11 -1.43
N ASP A 47 10.45 -5.40 -1.18
CA ASP A 47 9.75 -6.31 -2.09
C ASP A 47 8.40 -6.72 -1.47
N TRP A 48 7.34 -6.01 -1.84
CA TRP A 48 5.99 -6.26 -1.30
C TRP A 48 5.47 -7.66 -1.65
N THR A 49 6.03 -8.34 -2.66
CA THR A 49 5.60 -9.69 -3.03
C THR A 49 5.99 -10.75 -1.99
N LYS A 50 6.85 -10.39 -1.03
CA LYS A 50 7.25 -11.22 0.11
C LYS A 50 6.40 -10.99 1.36
N ASP A 51 5.58 -9.94 1.37
CA ASP A 51 4.71 -9.62 2.48
C ASP A 51 3.35 -10.30 2.32
N SER A 52 2.81 -10.82 3.43
CA SER A 52 1.51 -11.51 3.45
C SER A 52 0.39 -10.66 4.04
N ILE A 53 0.76 -9.60 4.78
CA ILE A 53 -0.16 -8.74 5.50
C ILE A 53 0.33 -7.30 5.48
N PHE A 54 -0.61 -6.37 5.36
CA PHE A 54 -0.31 -4.96 5.20
C PHE A 54 -1.16 -4.11 6.14
N LEU A 55 -0.53 -3.13 6.76
CA LEU A 55 -1.23 -2.02 7.38
C LEU A 55 -1.36 -0.90 6.34
N ARG A 56 -2.60 -0.53 6.03
CA ARG A 56 -2.93 0.49 5.03
C ARG A 56 -3.54 1.71 5.69
N TYR A 57 -3.08 2.88 5.29
CA TYR A 57 -3.63 4.18 5.65
C TYR A 57 -4.17 4.86 4.40
N ASP A 58 -5.48 5.05 4.32
CA ASP A 58 -6.08 5.89 3.28
C ASP A 58 -5.99 7.35 3.71
N VAL A 59 -5.42 8.21 2.86
CA VAL A 59 -5.09 9.59 3.22
C VAL A 59 -5.44 10.61 2.14
N THR A 60 -5.79 11.81 2.60
CA THR A 60 -5.89 13.00 1.76
C THR A 60 -4.66 13.86 1.97
N LEU A 61 -3.94 14.15 0.88
CA LEU A 61 -2.72 14.96 0.88
C LEU A 61 -2.97 16.28 0.16
N LYS A 62 -2.48 17.38 0.75
CA LYS A 62 -2.51 18.71 0.11
C LYS A 62 -1.32 18.93 -0.82
N ASN A 63 -0.17 18.38 -0.47
CA ASN A 63 1.09 18.42 -1.20
C ASN A 63 1.72 17.02 -1.16
N GLU A 64 1.63 16.31 -2.28
CA GLU A 64 2.13 14.95 -2.41
C GLU A 64 3.65 14.87 -2.26
N THR A 65 4.41 15.72 -2.97
CA THR A 65 5.87 15.71 -2.93
C THR A 65 6.38 15.91 -1.50
N ALA A 66 5.86 16.90 -0.79
CA ALA A 66 6.26 17.15 0.60
C ALA A 66 5.91 15.99 1.55
N TYR A 67 4.85 15.23 1.26
CA TYR A 67 4.52 14.03 2.04
C TYR A 67 5.48 12.89 1.72
N ILE A 68 5.75 12.64 0.44
CA ILE A 68 6.69 11.60 -0.02
C ILE A 68 8.07 11.87 0.59
N ASP A 69 8.58 13.09 0.51
CA ASP A 69 9.90 13.45 1.06
C ASP A 69 9.97 13.19 2.57
N ALA A 70 8.97 13.62 3.32
CA ALA A 70 8.92 13.42 4.77
C ALA A 70 8.76 11.94 5.16
N TRP A 71 7.99 11.17 4.39
CA TRP A 71 7.82 9.73 4.60
C TRP A 71 9.12 8.97 4.31
N THR A 72 9.76 9.26 3.17
CA THR A 72 11.05 8.66 2.78
C THR A 72 12.13 8.97 3.82
N GLU A 73 12.24 10.22 4.29
CA GLU A 73 13.19 10.59 5.35
C GLU A 73 12.99 9.77 6.63
N MET A 74 11.74 9.55 7.05
CA MET A 74 11.43 8.73 8.22
C MET A 74 11.79 7.26 7.99
N MET A 75 11.39 6.69 6.85
CA MET A 75 11.59 5.28 6.58
C MET A 75 13.06 4.94 6.33
N ASP A 76 13.83 5.79 5.66
CA ASP A 76 15.27 5.62 5.46
C ASP A 76 16.01 5.58 6.81
N SER A 77 15.62 6.48 7.73
CA SER A 77 16.18 6.51 9.09
C SER A 77 15.89 5.21 9.84
N LEU A 78 14.62 4.78 9.87
CA LEU A 78 14.21 3.56 10.57
C LEU A 78 14.79 2.29 9.92
N SER A 79 14.95 2.27 8.60
CA SER A 79 15.59 1.15 7.90
C SER A 79 17.09 1.08 8.21
N ALA A 80 17.80 2.22 8.27
CA ALA A 80 19.21 2.26 8.63
C ALA A 80 19.47 1.78 10.08
N GLU A 81 18.53 2.01 10.98
CA GLU A 81 18.57 1.53 12.36
C GLU A 81 18.15 0.06 12.53
N GLY A 82 17.66 -0.59 11.46
CA GLY A 82 17.09 -1.94 11.52
C GLY A 82 15.72 -2.02 12.20
N SER A 83 15.09 -0.87 12.41
CA SER A 83 13.82 -0.68 13.11
C SER A 83 12.59 -0.85 12.21
N ALA A 84 12.77 -0.81 10.88
CA ALA A 84 11.72 -1.08 9.89
C ALA A 84 12.13 -2.25 8.98
N SER A 85 11.25 -3.25 8.87
CA SER A 85 11.39 -4.43 8.01
C SER A 85 10.18 -4.59 7.08
N GLY A 86 10.29 -5.43 6.04
CA GLY A 86 9.24 -5.61 5.04
C GLY A 86 9.23 -4.53 3.96
N SER A 87 8.14 -4.44 3.21
CA SER A 87 7.93 -3.38 2.22
C SER A 87 7.13 -2.21 2.76
N TYR A 88 7.28 -1.06 2.12
CA TYR A 88 6.44 0.10 2.38
C TYR A 88 6.35 0.97 1.14
N GLY A 89 5.28 1.74 1.04
CA GLY A 89 5.10 2.58 -0.12
C GLY A 89 3.89 3.48 -0.06
N ILE A 90 3.81 4.35 -1.07
CA ILE A 90 2.76 5.33 -1.26
C ILE A 90 2.20 5.12 -2.65
N ASN A 91 0.88 5.01 -2.72
CA ASN A 91 0.15 4.89 -3.97
C ASN A 91 -0.82 6.05 -4.10
N ARG A 92 -0.81 6.69 -5.28
CA ARG A 92 -1.79 7.70 -5.66
C ARG A 92 -3.03 7.03 -6.21
N SER A 93 -4.20 7.51 -5.80
CA SER A 93 -5.44 7.07 -6.41
C SER A 93 -5.63 7.69 -7.79
N PHE A 94 -5.95 6.86 -8.78
CA PHE A 94 -6.08 7.26 -10.17
C PHE A 94 -7.53 7.18 -10.67
N ALA A 95 -8.26 6.14 -10.29
CA ALA A 95 -9.68 6.00 -10.65
C ALA A 95 -10.46 5.21 -9.58
N GLY A 96 -11.76 5.45 -9.48
CA GLY A 96 -12.68 4.64 -8.65
C GLY A 96 -12.56 4.82 -7.13
N ASN A 97 -11.80 5.83 -6.68
CA ASN A 97 -11.76 6.27 -5.29
C ASN A 97 -12.17 7.73 -5.21
N ASP A 98 -13.15 8.01 -4.38
CA ASP A 98 -13.73 9.33 -4.12
C ASP A 98 -13.44 9.84 -2.70
N GLN A 99 -12.81 9.02 -1.85
CA GLN A 99 -12.65 9.32 -0.43
C GLN A 99 -11.22 9.69 -0.03
N SER A 100 -10.21 9.14 -0.70
CA SER A 100 -8.80 9.42 -0.41
C SER A 100 -8.01 9.70 -1.68
N THR A 101 -7.01 10.57 -1.56
CA THR A 101 -6.09 10.88 -2.67
C THR A 101 -5.01 9.82 -2.84
N HIS A 102 -4.65 9.16 -1.73
CA HIS A 102 -3.55 8.21 -1.65
C HIS A 102 -3.88 7.11 -0.66
N PHE A 103 -3.17 5.99 -0.78
CA PHE A 103 -2.95 5.11 0.35
C PHE A 103 -1.46 4.93 0.61
N VAL A 104 -1.11 4.76 1.88
CA VAL A 104 0.23 4.42 2.34
C VAL A 104 0.16 3.04 2.94
N TYR A 105 1.17 2.21 2.72
CA TYR A 105 1.21 0.87 3.28
C TYR A 105 2.55 0.57 3.96
N ILE A 106 2.48 -0.30 4.96
CA ILE A 106 3.60 -1.02 5.56
C ILE A 106 3.23 -2.51 5.51
N GLY A 107 4.07 -3.32 4.91
CA GLY A 107 3.92 -4.76 4.78
C GLY A 107 4.82 -5.53 5.75
N ALA A 108 4.44 -6.77 6.03
CA ALA A 108 5.26 -7.73 6.75
C ALA A 108 4.91 -9.17 6.33
N SER A 109 5.77 -10.12 6.72
CA SER A 109 5.56 -11.56 6.48
C SER A 109 4.41 -12.16 7.28
N ASP A 110 4.04 -11.54 8.40
CA ASP A 110 3.03 -12.03 9.35
C ASP A 110 2.56 -10.89 10.28
N PHE A 111 1.48 -11.16 11.02
CA PHE A 111 0.83 -10.17 11.88
C PHE A 111 1.70 -9.74 13.07
N ASP A 112 2.48 -10.67 13.63
CA ASP A 112 3.38 -10.36 14.77
C ASP A 112 4.46 -9.37 14.34
N SER A 113 5.09 -9.62 13.18
CA SER A 113 6.06 -8.72 12.57
C SER A 113 5.43 -7.37 12.21
N LEU A 114 4.20 -7.36 11.68
CA LEU A 114 3.49 -6.12 11.35
C LEU A 114 3.22 -5.26 12.59
N THR A 115 2.77 -5.87 13.67
CA THR A 115 2.46 -5.16 14.93
C THR A 115 3.73 -4.67 15.63
N ALA A 116 4.80 -5.47 15.63
CA ALA A 116 6.11 -5.07 16.12
C ALA A 116 6.66 -3.87 15.33
N ASN A 117 6.64 -3.92 14.00
CA ASN A 117 7.05 -2.82 13.13
C ASN A 117 6.25 -1.55 13.42
N GLN A 118 4.92 -1.66 13.56
CA GLN A 118 4.06 -0.53 13.86
C GLN A 118 4.35 0.08 15.24
N GLN A 119 4.62 -0.74 16.25
CA GLN A 119 4.97 -0.27 17.59
C GLN A 119 6.32 0.47 17.57
N THR A 120 7.34 -0.10 16.94
CA THR A 120 8.66 0.52 16.80
C THR A 120 8.55 1.85 16.05
N LEU A 121 7.83 1.88 14.93
CA LEU A 121 7.63 3.07 14.14
C LEU A 121 6.93 4.16 14.96
N THR A 122 5.77 3.88 15.55
CA THR A 122 4.96 4.91 16.23
C THR A 122 5.55 5.45 17.54
N THR A 123 6.49 4.72 18.14
CA THR A 123 7.21 5.16 19.35
C THR A 123 8.54 5.86 19.05
N SER A 124 8.96 5.87 17.79
CA SER A 124 10.24 6.46 17.38
C SER A 124 10.23 8.00 17.40
N PRO A 125 11.36 8.65 17.70
CA PRO A 125 11.52 10.10 17.54
C PRO A 125 11.28 10.56 16.09
N ASP A 126 11.64 9.74 15.10
CA ASP A 126 11.46 10.03 13.68
C ASP A 126 10.00 10.07 13.28
N PHE A 127 9.17 9.18 13.83
CA PHE A 127 7.73 9.25 13.62
C PHE A 127 7.11 10.50 14.25
N ALA A 128 7.59 10.92 15.42
CA ALA A 128 7.16 12.17 16.03
C ALA A 128 7.54 13.38 15.16
N LYS A 129 8.74 13.38 14.58
CA LYS A 129 9.21 14.41 13.63
C LYS A 129 8.37 14.42 12.36
N PHE A 130 8.16 13.26 11.75
CA PHE A 130 7.30 13.08 10.58
C PHE A 130 5.88 13.59 10.84
N SER A 131 5.26 13.18 11.95
CA SER A 131 3.91 13.58 12.32
C SER A 131 3.76 15.10 12.43
N ARG A 132 4.76 15.80 12.96
CA ARG A 132 4.79 17.27 12.97
C ARG A 132 4.92 17.86 11.56
N LYS A 133 5.79 17.32 10.72
CA LYS A 133 6.01 17.80 9.34
C LYS A 133 4.75 17.66 8.48
N VAL A 134 3.99 16.57 8.62
CA VAL A 134 2.85 16.28 7.75
C VAL A 134 1.50 16.64 8.34
N GLY A 135 1.42 17.09 9.60
CA GLY A 135 0.15 17.30 10.31
C GLY A 135 -0.85 18.22 9.60
N ASN A 136 -0.37 19.29 8.95
CA ASN A 136 -1.22 20.18 8.15
C ASN A 136 -1.39 19.74 6.68
N ASN A 137 -0.57 18.79 6.23
CA ASN A 137 -0.53 18.28 4.86
C ASN A 137 -1.42 17.03 4.68
N ARG A 138 -1.58 16.21 5.72
CA ARG A 138 -2.27 14.93 5.68
C ARG A 138 -3.52 14.92 6.54
N THR A 139 -4.61 14.38 6.00
CA THR A 139 -5.73 13.84 6.79
C THR A 139 -5.79 12.33 6.62
N VAL A 140 -5.87 11.57 7.71
CA VAL A 140 -6.08 10.11 7.67
C VAL A 140 -7.58 9.85 7.64
N ILE A 141 -8.04 9.14 6.61
CA ILE A 141 -9.46 8.85 6.38
C ILE A 141 -9.81 7.48 6.98
N ASN A 142 -8.93 6.51 6.80
CA ASN A 142 -9.14 5.14 7.27
C ASN A 142 -7.79 4.46 7.55
N THR A 143 -7.82 3.51 8.48
CA THR A 143 -6.72 2.58 8.74
C THR A 143 -7.27 1.16 8.72
N SER A 144 -6.66 0.30 7.92
CA SER A 144 -7.15 -1.06 7.70
C SER A 144 -6.00 -2.05 7.58
N VAL A 145 -6.24 -3.28 8.01
CA VAL A 145 -5.39 -4.42 7.67
C VAL A 145 -5.85 -4.98 6.32
N VAL A 146 -4.89 -5.27 5.44
CA VAL A 146 -5.13 -5.85 4.12
C VAL A 146 -4.35 -7.15 4.01
N ILE A 147 -5.04 -8.22 3.61
CA ILE A 147 -4.47 -9.53 3.31
C ILE A 147 -4.76 -9.81 1.83
N PRO A 148 -3.73 -9.87 0.96
CA PRO A 148 -3.96 -10.18 -0.44
C PRO A 148 -4.44 -11.63 -0.61
N VAL A 149 -5.55 -11.83 -1.31
CA VAL A 149 -6.05 -13.18 -1.64
C VAL A 149 -5.35 -13.73 -2.89
N LYS A 150 -5.09 -12.88 -3.88
CA LYS A 150 -4.38 -13.23 -5.11
C LYS A 150 -3.70 -11.99 -5.71
N GLY A 151 -2.45 -12.15 -6.10
CA GLY A 151 -1.72 -11.21 -6.95
C GLY A 151 -1.46 -11.81 -8.33
N TRP A 152 -1.42 -10.94 -9.35
CA TRP A 152 -0.84 -11.24 -10.66
C TRP A 152 0.46 -10.45 -10.80
N PRO A 153 1.53 -10.89 -10.12
CA PRO A 153 2.81 -10.19 -10.17
C PRO A 153 3.38 -10.24 -11.59
N LYS A 154 4.28 -9.31 -11.87
CA LYS A 154 5.11 -9.32 -13.08
C LYS A 154 5.83 -10.67 -13.17
N GLN A 155 5.78 -11.29 -14.35
CA GLN A 155 6.66 -12.42 -14.71
C GLN A 155 7.93 -11.90 -15.35
#